data_AF-N9SR90-F1
#
_entry.id   AF-N9SR90-F1
#
_cell.length_a   1.000
_cell.length_b   1.000
_cell.length_c   1.000
_cell.angle_alpha   90.00
_cell.angle_beta   90.00
_cell.angle_gamma   90.00
#
_symmetry.space_group_name_H-M   'P 1'
#
loop_
_entity.id
_entity.type
_entity.pdbx_description
1 polymer ?
#
loop_
_entity_poly.entity_id
_entity_poly.type
_entity_poly.pdbx_seq_one_letter_code
_entity_poly.pdbx_strand_id
1 'polypeptide(L)'
;MKKSSKLLLSLSSISVVSLPLLAISCTETEKQLFEKEIKKVKEEIAKMKDGKVKSALQLEVRNAEKKISELKTDEEFKKARREFKDKVDKIKRDGENTSNESKEDKLAKELRDILELKELEKVKLEDLNLAQDLSQKKLDLYYSFSSNSIVFVKKGQIPNWTEKDSTKKNHTEIFSIKSNAASKLGRDKQQLVNADKPTIEDKKNKNRMNLSSMLDYEIKNVKKNSDKSVEFEIIVKYKVATFVPRGKHVISNESNQSILKLSFKK
;
A
#
# COMPACT_ATOMS: atom_id res chain seq x y z
N MET A 1 -46.74 -87.66 9.22
CA MET A 1 -46.70 -86.20 9.41
C MET A 1 -45.31 -85.67 9.08
N LYS A 2 -45.27 -84.55 8.35
CA LYS A 2 -44.17 -83.59 8.13
C LYS A 2 -42.93 -84.00 7.31
N LYS A 3 -42.92 -83.40 6.11
CA LYS A 3 -41.84 -83.19 5.12
C LYS A 3 -40.73 -82.29 5.67
N SER A 4 -39.50 -82.45 5.16
CA SER A 4 -38.65 -81.32 4.74
C SER A 4 -37.42 -81.79 3.94
N SER A 5 -37.33 -81.26 2.72
CA SER A 5 -36.24 -81.38 1.73
C SER A 5 -34.99 -80.55 2.07
N LYS A 6 -33.92 -80.74 1.26
CA LYS A 6 -32.84 -79.81 0.81
C LYS A 6 -31.43 -80.35 1.11
N LEU A 7 -30.39 -80.24 0.29
CA LEU A 7 -30.14 -79.79 -1.10
C LEU A 7 -28.68 -80.18 -1.40
N LEU A 8 -28.40 -80.80 -2.55
CA LEU A 8 -27.06 -81.12 -3.08
C LEU A 8 -26.37 -79.85 -3.59
N LEU A 9 -25.05 -79.67 -3.37
CA LEU A 9 -24.21 -78.84 -4.25
C LEU A 9 -22.75 -79.30 -4.23
N SER A 10 -22.27 -79.65 -5.42
CA SER A 10 -20.92 -80.11 -5.76
C SER A 10 -19.91 -78.96 -5.77
N LEU A 11 -18.78 -79.13 -5.09
CA LEU A 11 -17.63 -78.23 -5.18
C LEU A 11 -16.75 -78.67 -6.35
N SER A 12 -16.80 -77.92 -7.45
CA SER A 12 -15.87 -78.01 -8.57
C SER A 12 -14.61 -77.19 -8.31
N SER A 13 -13.47 -77.74 -8.73
CA SER A 13 -12.12 -77.20 -8.62
C SER A 13 -11.94 -75.88 -9.39
N ILE A 14 -11.48 -74.82 -8.72
CA ILE A 14 -11.09 -73.58 -9.38
C ILE A 14 -9.62 -73.66 -9.75
N SER A 15 -9.34 -73.81 -11.04
CA SER A 15 -8.01 -73.68 -11.63
C SER A 15 -7.55 -72.21 -11.55
N VAL A 16 -6.48 -71.95 -10.81
CA VAL A 16 -5.85 -70.63 -10.72
C VAL A 16 -5.00 -70.42 -11.97
N VAL A 17 -5.49 -69.57 -12.88
CA VAL A 17 -4.68 -69.06 -14.00
C VAL A 17 -3.85 -67.89 -13.48
N SER A 18 -2.55 -68.10 -13.28
CA SER A 18 -1.60 -67.04 -12.96
C SER A 18 -1.28 -66.23 -14.22
N LEU A 19 -1.86 -65.04 -14.33
CA LEU A 19 -1.40 -64.03 -15.29
C LEU A 19 -0.17 -63.32 -14.72
N PRO A 20 0.94 -63.19 -15.46
CA PRO A 20 2.08 -62.41 -15.02
C PRO A 20 1.72 -60.92 -15.12
N LEU A 21 1.60 -60.26 -13.96
CA LEU A 21 1.54 -58.80 -13.87
C LEU A 21 2.89 -58.24 -14.30
N LEU A 22 2.98 -57.79 -15.55
CA LEU A 22 4.00 -56.84 -15.98
C LEU A 22 3.78 -55.53 -15.22
N ALA A 23 4.49 -55.35 -14.11
CA ALA A 23 4.60 -54.08 -13.40
C ALA A 23 5.39 -53.09 -14.26
N ILE A 24 4.70 -52.42 -15.18
CA ILE A 24 5.18 -51.16 -15.77
C ILE A 24 5.21 -50.15 -14.63
N SER A 25 6.41 -49.77 -14.20
CA SER A 25 6.60 -48.69 -13.24
C SER A 25 6.05 -47.39 -13.83
N CYS A 26 4.88 -46.95 -13.40
CA CYS A 26 4.31 -45.63 -13.71
C CYS A 26 5.12 -44.52 -13.01
N THR A 27 6.33 -44.23 -13.49
CA THR A 27 7.03 -42.99 -13.15
C THR A 27 6.63 -41.92 -14.15
N GLU A 28 5.87 -40.93 -13.70
CA GLU A 28 5.48 -39.78 -14.52
C GLU A 28 6.71 -39.01 -15.00
N THR A 29 6.73 -38.63 -16.28
CA THR A 29 7.84 -37.84 -16.84
C THR A 29 7.80 -36.39 -16.33
N GLU A 30 8.92 -35.68 -16.35
CA GLU A 30 8.97 -34.27 -15.92
C GLU A 30 8.05 -33.38 -16.77
N LYS A 31 7.88 -33.72 -18.06
CA LYS A 31 6.88 -33.09 -18.94
C LYS A 31 5.45 -33.27 -18.41
N GLN A 32 5.06 -34.50 -18.05
CA GLN A 32 3.73 -34.78 -17.49
C GLN A 32 3.52 -34.07 -16.15
N LEU A 33 4.55 -33.99 -15.30
CA LEU A 33 4.50 -33.26 -14.05
C LEU A 33 4.34 -31.76 -14.25
N PHE A 34 4.98 -31.19 -15.28
CA PHE A 34 4.83 -29.77 -15.61
C PHE A 34 3.43 -29.46 -16.17
N GLU A 35 2.90 -30.29 -17.08
CA GLU A 35 1.53 -30.16 -17.60
C GLU A 35 0.48 -30.24 -16.49
N LYS A 36 0.66 -31.16 -15.53
CA LYS A 36 -0.22 -31.26 -14.35
C LYS A 36 -0.20 -29.99 -13.49
N GLU A 37 0.96 -29.38 -13.30
CA GLU A 37 1.08 -28.15 -12.51
C GLU A 37 0.37 -26.98 -13.21
N ILE A 38 0.53 -26.84 -14.53
CA ILE A 38 -0.19 -25.84 -15.32
C ILE A 38 -1.71 -26.07 -15.21
N LYS A 39 -2.16 -27.33 -15.29
CA LYS A 39 -3.58 -27.67 -15.17
C LYS A 39 -4.15 -27.29 -13.80
N LYS A 40 -3.42 -27.55 -12.70
CA LYS A 40 -3.83 -27.13 -11.35
C LYS A 40 -4.02 -25.62 -11.28
N VAL A 41 -3.06 -24.84 -11.80
CA VAL A 41 -3.16 -23.38 -11.82
C VAL A 41 -4.34 -22.90 -12.68
N LYS A 42 -4.63 -23.56 -13.81
CA LYS A 42 -5.84 -23.29 -14.62
C LYS A 42 -7.14 -23.53 -13.85
N GLU A 43 -7.24 -24.63 -13.11
CA GLU A 43 -8.41 -24.95 -12.30
C GLU A 43 -8.61 -23.95 -11.15
N GLU A 44 -7.53 -23.46 -10.55
CA GLU A 44 -7.58 -22.37 -9.58
C GLU A 44 -8.07 -21.06 -10.21
N ILE A 45 -7.51 -20.67 -11.36
CA ILE A 45 -7.93 -19.48 -12.12
C ILE A 45 -9.43 -19.50 -12.43
N ALA A 46 -9.99 -20.67 -12.76
CA ALA A 46 -11.41 -20.82 -13.08
C ALA A 46 -12.33 -20.49 -11.89
N LYS A 47 -11.84 -20.66 -10.65
CA LYS A 47 -12.57 -20.34 -9.41
C LYS A 47 -12.36 -18.89 -8.96
N MET A 48 -11.42 -18.16 -9.56
CA MET A 48 -11.11 -16.78 -9.20
C MET A 48 -12.08 -15.78 -9.85
N LYS A 49 -12.46 -14.75 -9.08
CA LYS A 49 -13.10 -13.54 -9.62
C LYS A 49 -12.13 -12.80 -10.54
N ASP A 50 -12.67 -12.08 -11.52
CA ASP A 50 -11.85 -11.30 -12.44
C ASP A 50 -11.05 -10.21 -11.70
N GLY A 51 -9.80 -10.03 -12.10
CA GLY A 51 -8.88 -9.12 -11.45
C GLY A 51 -7.44 -9.26 -11.94
N LYS A 52 -6.58 -8.35 -11.50
CA LYS A 52 -5.18 -8.24 -11.93
C LYS A 52 -4.39 -9.54 -11.72
N VAL A 53 -4.64 -10.23 -10.60
CA VAL A 53 -4.01 -11.52 -10.26
C VAL A 53 -4.45 -12.61 -11.22
N LYS A 54 -5.75 -12.71 -11.52
CA LYS A 54 -6.29 -13.68 -12.48
C LYS A 54 -5.68 -13.48 -13.88
N SER A 55 -5.60 -12.24 -14.34
CA SER A 55 -5.00 -11.91 -15.64
C SER A 55 -3.50 -12.22 -15.69
N ALA A 56 -2.75 -11.94 -14.61
CA ALA A 56 -1.33 -12.25 -14.53
C ALA A 56 -1.06 -13.77 -14.51
N LEU A 57 -1.84 -14.54 -13.74
CA LEU A 57 -1.76 -16.00 -13.73
C LEU A 57 -2.13 -16.61 -15.10
N GLN A 58 -3.15 -16.06 -15.77
CA GLN A 58 -3.52 -16.50 -17.12
C GLN A 58 -2.40 -16.27 -18.15
N LEU A 59 -1.69 -15.14 -18.06
CA LEU A 59 -0.55 -14.85 -18.92
C LEU A 59 0.59 -15.85 -18.68
N GLU A 60 0.93 -16.13 -17.42
CA GLU A 60 2.02 -17.05 -17.10
C GLU A 60 1.68 -18.49 -17.51
N VAL A 61 0.43 -18.91 -17.36
CA VAL A 61 -0.07 -20.19 -17.89
C VAL A 61 0.14 -20.26 -19.41
N ARG A 62 -0.25 -19.23 -20.17
CA ARG A 62 -0.04 -19.20 -21.63
C ARG A 62 1.44 -19.28 -22.00
N ASN A 63 2.30 -18.60 -21.26
CA ASN A 63 3.75 -18.65 -21.47
C ASN A 63 4.31 -20.05 -21.19
N ALA A 64 3.85 -20.71 -20.13
CA ALA A 64 4.25 -22.06 -19.78
C ALA A 64 3.80 -23.09 -20.84
N GLU A 65 2.58 -22.95 -21.37
CA GLU A 65 2.08 -23.80 -22.46
C GLU A 65 2.90 -23.68 -23.74
N LYS A 66 3.33 -22.46 -24.09
CA LYS A 66 4.24 -22.26 -25.22
C LYS A 66 5.59 -22.93 -24.98
N LYS A 67 6.17 -22.73 -23.79
CA LYS A 67 7.46 -23.34 -23.40
C LYS A 67 7.44 -24.87 -23.50
N ILE A 68 6.33 -25.54 -23.18
CA ILE A 68 6.25 -27.01 -23.28
C ILE A 68 6.59 -27.51 -24.69
N SER A 69 6.22 -26.76 -25.74
CA SER A 69 6.51 -27.14 -27.13
C SER A 69 7.96 -26.90 -27.55
N GLU A 70 8.70 -26.10 -26.80
CA GLU A 70 10.08 -25.69 -27.11
C GLU A 70 11.13 -26.57 -26.41
N LEU A 71 10.78 -27.12 -25.24
CA LEU A 71 11.68 -27.92 -24.41
C LEU A 71 11.76 -29.37 -24.89
N LYS A 72 12.95 -29.98 -24.79
CA LYS A 72 13.22 -31.32 -25.34
C LYS A 72 13.71 -32.32 -24.29
N THR A 73 14.28 -31.84 -23.19
CA THR A 73 14.94 -32.69 -22.19
C THR A 73 14.26 -32.59 -20.82
N ASP A 74 14.35 -33.65 -20.02
CA ASP A 74 13.73 -33.69 -18.68
C ASP A 74 14.30 -32.62 -17.74
N GLU A 75 15.60 -32.31 -17.82
CA GLU A 75 16.21 -31.25 -17.01
C GLU A 75 15.70 -29.84 -17.39
N GLU A 76 15.42 -29.59 -18.68
CA GLU A 76 14.77 -28.36 -19.11
C GLU A 76 13.34 -28.26 -18.57
N PHE A 77 12.56 -29.36 -18.64
CA PHE A 77 11.21 -29.41 -18.08
C PHE A 77 11.21 -29.17 -16.57
N LYS A 78 12.14 -29.79 -15.84
CA LYS A 78 12.30 -29.63 -14.39
C LYS A 78 12.65 -28.19 -14.02
N LYS A 79 13.56 -27.54 -14.77
CA LYS A 79 13.91 -26.13 -14.56
C LYS A 79 12.72 -25.21 -14.85
N ALA A 80 12.04 -25.41 -15.99
CA ALA A 80 10.88 -24.62 -16.38
C ALA A 80 9.72 -24.77 -15.38
N ARG A 81 9.51 -25.97 -14.85
CA ARG A 81 8.52 -26.23 -13.80
C ARG A 81 8.82 -25.47 -12.51
N ARG A 82 10.09 -25.42 -12.08
CA ARG A 82 10.50 -24.63 -10.91
C ARG A 82 10.28 -23.13 -11.14
N GLU A 83 10.74 -22.61 -12.27
CA GLU A 83 10.54 -21.19 -12.64
C GLU A 83 9.05 -20.83 -12.69
N PHE A 84 8.22 -21.69 -13.27
CA PHE A 84 6.78 -21.50 -13.31
C PHE A 84 6.18 -21.45 -11.91
N LYS A 85 6.55 -22.39 -11.05
CA LYS A 85 6.08 -22.42 -9.65
C LYS A 85 6.49 -21.17 -8.89
N ASP A 86 7.75 -20.76 -9.00
CA ASP A 86 8.26 -19.57 -8.32
C ASP A 86 7.53 -18.29 -8.79
N LYS A 87 7.25 -18.17 -10.09
CA LYS A 87 6.49 -17.05 -10.63
C LYS A 87 5.02 -17.09 -10.21
N VAL A 88 4.38 -18.25 -10.21
CA VAL A 88 3.00 -18.42 -9.73
C VAL A 88 2.90 -18.04 -8.26
N ASP A 89 3.82 -18.53 -7.43
CA ASP A 89 3.88 -18.20 -6.00
C ASP A 89 4.17 -16.72 -5.76
N LYS A 90 5.00 -16.10 -6.62
CA LYS A 90 5.24 -14.66 -6.57
C LYS A 90 3.99 -13.86 -6.97
N ILE A 91 3.30 -14.23 -8.05
CA ILE A 91 2.06 -13.57 -8.48
C ILE A 91 0.97 -13.71 -7.41
N LYS A 92 0.85 -14.87 -6.76
CA LYS A 92 -0.09 -15.09 -5.65
C LYS A 92 0.26 -14.23 -4.44
N ARG A 93 1.52 -14.19 -4.03
CA ARG A 93 2.01 -13.34 -2.91
C ARG A 93 1.85 -11.85 -3.20
N ASP A 94 2.25 -11.41 -4.38
CA ASP A 94 2.12 -10.01 -4.81
C ASP A 94 0.64 -9.63 -4.97
N GLY A 95 -0.21 -10.60 -5.36
CA GLY A 95 -1.65 -10.48 -5.44
C GLY A 95 -2.35 -10.34 -4.09
N GLU A 96 -1.96 -11.11 -3.08
CA GLU A 96 -2.41 -10.95 -1.69
C GLU A 96 -1.98 -9.59 -1.10
N ASN A 97 -0.79 -9.12 -1.45
CA ASN A 97 -0.31 -7.80 -1.01
C ASN A 97 -0.98 -6.62 -1.74
N THR A 98 -1.50 -6.80 -2.96
CA THR A 98 -2.24 -5.75 -3.68
C THR A 98 -3.77 -5.81 -3.50
N SER A 99 -4.33 -6.91 -3.00
CA SER A 99 -5.78 -7.00 -2.73
C SER A 99 -6.22 -6.36 -1.40
N ASN A 100 -5.30 -6.18 -0.45
CA ASN A 100 -5.59 -5.57 0.85
C ASN A 100 -5.05 -4.14 0.99
N GLU A 101 -4.42 -3.60 -0.06
CA GLU A 101 -3.93 -2.23 -0.02
C GLU A 101 -5.11 -1.24 0.00
N SER A 102 -5.22 -0.50 1.09
CA SER A 102 -6.29 0.47 1.30
C SER A 102 -6.25 1.58 0.25
N LYS A 103 -7.36 2.28 0.06
CA LYS A 103 -7.38 3.44 -0.85
C LYS A 103 -6.38 4.52 -0.38
N GLU A 104 -6.23 4.63 0.93
CA GLU A 104 -5.32 5.54 1.63
C GLU A 104 -3.86 5.17 1.36
N ASP A 105 -3.51 3.88 1.35
CA ASP A 105 -2.15 3.42 1.01
C ASP A 105 -1.78 3.74 -0.43
N LYS A 106 -2.70 3.48 -1.37
CA LYS A 106 -2.51 3.83 -2.79
C LYS A 106 -2.33 5.32 -2.96
N LEU A 107 -3.18 6.11 -2.31
CA LEU A 107 -3.08 7.56 -2.37
C LEU A 107 -1.78 8.06 -1.72
N ALA A 108 -1.37 7.50 -0.58
CA ALA A 108 -0.12 7.85 0.06
C ALA A 108 1.06 7.69 -0.91
N LYS A 109 1.17 6.54 -1.60
CA LYS A 109 2.23 6.29 -2.59
C LYS A 109 2.28 7.31 -3.73
N GLU A 110 1.14 7.89 -4.11
CA GLU A 110 1.06 8.93 -5.13
C GLU A 110 1.39 10.34 -4.61
N LEU A 111 1.31 10.56 -3.29
CA LEU A 111 1.43 11.87 -2.65
C LEU A 111 2.85 12.09 -2.09
N ARG A 112 3.87 12.01 -2.94
CA ARG A 112 5.24 12.39 -2.61
C ARG A 112 5.57 13.80 -3.12
N ASP A 113 6.27 14.58 -2.31
CA ASP A 113 6.74 15.94 -2.68
C ASP A 113 5.61 16.83 -3.24
N ILE A 114 4.49 16.87 -2.50
CA ILE A 114 3.24 17.52 -2.88
C ILE A 114 3.15 18.98 -2.41
N LEU A 115 4.08 19.43 -1.59
CA LEU A 115 4.10 20.80 -1.11
C LEU A 115 4.80 21.72 -2.11
N GLU A 116 4.33 22.95 -2.18
CA GLU A 116 4.96 24.05 -2.88
C GLU A 116 4.86 25.34 -2.05
N LEU A 117 5.72 26.31 -2.35
CA LEU A 117 5.62 27.62 -1.75
C LEU A 117 4.41 28.33 -2.31
N LYS A 118 3.55 28.86 -1.44
CA LYS A 118 2.46 29.73 -1.86
C LYS A 118 3.10 30.97 -2.51
N GLU A 119 2.66 31.33 -3.72
CA GLU A 119 3.04 32.59 -4.38
C GLU A 119 2.57 33.74 -3.50
N LEU A 120 3.44 34.12 -2.57
CA LEU A 120 3.22 35.24 -1.70
C LEU A 120 3.81 36.42 -2.45
N GLU A 121 2.94 37.24 -3.04
CA GLU A 121 3.20 38.67 -3.09
C GLU A 121 3.59 39.10 -1.67
N LYS A 122 4.90 39.15 -1.42
CA LYS A 122 5.51 39.74 -0.23
C LYS A 122 4.79 39.32 1.07
N VAL A 123 5.01 38.09 1.56
CA VAL A 123 5.22 37.99 3.02
C VAL A 123 6.36 38.95 3.27
N LYS A 124 6.03 40.12 3.82
CA LYS A 124 7.04 41.12 4.13
C LYS A 124 8.09 40.37 4.94
N LEU A 125 9.33 40.36 4.42
CA LEU A 125 10.52 39.71 4.97
C LEU A 125 10.87 40.13 6.42
N GLU A 126 9.99 40.87 7.08
CA GLU A 126 10.02 41.24 8.49
C GLU A 126 9.80 40.01 9.41
N ASP A 127 9.33 38.87 8.87
CA ASP A 127 9.33 37.55 9.52
C ASP A 127 10.74 36.89 9.57
N LEU A 128 11.79 37.69 9.80
CA LEU A 128 13.17 37.23 10.03
C LEU A 128 13.31 36.18 11.15
N ASN A 129 12.29 36.07 12.01
CA ASN A 129 12.18 35.04 13.02
C ASN A 129 11.67 33.69 12.51
N LEU A 130 11.06 33.58 11.33
CA LEU A 130 10.49 32.30 10.87
C LEU A 130 11.55 31.22 10.66
N ALA A 131 12.62 31.54 9.90
CA ALA A 131 13.73 30.61 9.68
C ALA A 131 14.38 30.19 11.00
N GLN A 132 14.56 31.15 11.91
CA GLN A 132 15.10 30.92 13.23
C GLN A 132 14.16 30.05 14.08
N ASP A 133 12.87 30.37 14.11
CA ASP A 133 11.85 29.68 14.90
C ASP A 133 11.63 28.25 14.38
N LEU A 134 11.68 28.02 13.05
CA LEU A 134 11.68 26.68 12.46
C LEU A 134 12.92 25.89 12.87
N SER A 135 14.12 26.48 12.74
CA SER A 135 15.36 25.81 13.12
C SER A 135 15.42 25.48 14.61
N GLN A 136 14.79 26.31 15.45
CA GLN A 136 14.70 26.13 16.91
C GLN A 136 13.47 25.29 17.34
N LYS A 137 12.70 24.76 16.38
CA LYS A 137 11.44 24.02 16.63
C LYS A 137 10.49 24.75 17.57
N LYS A 138 10.38 26.07 17.40
CA LYS A 138 9.45 26.97 18.09
C LYS A 138 8.10 27.08 17.40
N LEU A 139 7.94 26.44 16.25
CA LEU A 139 6.69 26.40 15.50
C LEU A 139 6.17 24.96 15.40
N ASP A 140 4.85 24.84 15.42
CA ASP A 140 4.14 23.62 15.05
C ASP A 140 3.49 23.81 13.68
N LEU A 141 3.44 22.74 12.89
CA LEU A 141 2.86 22.72 11.55
C LEU A 141 1.52 21.99 11.60
N TYR A 142 0.51 22.55 10.95
CA TYR A 142 -0.80 21.94 10.84
C TYR A 142 -1.26 21.88 9.39
N TYR A 143 -1.87 20.76 9.00
CA TYR A 143 -2.62 20.64 7.76
C TYR A 143 -4.00 21.30 7.90
N SER A 144 -4.30 22.25 7.02
CA SER A 144 -5.63 22.84 6.90
C SER A 144 -6.42 22.14 5.80
N PHE A 145 -7.44 21.38 6.20
CA PHE A 145 -8.31 20.67 5.26
C PHE A 145 -9.09 21.62 4.33
N SER A 146 -9.54 22.77 4.85
CA SER A 146 -10.37 23.70 4.08
C SER A 146 -9.59 24.45 3.00
N SER A 147 -8.32 24.74 3.25
CA SER A 147 -7.47 25.52 2.33
C SER A 147 -6.42 24.67 1.61
N ASN A 148 -6.34 23.36 1.90
CA ASN A 148 -5.29 22.46 1.40
C ASN A 148 -3.89 23.10 1.52
N SER A 149 -3.59 23.62 2.69
CA SER A 149 -2.33 24.32 2.98
C SER A 149 -1.71 23.84 4.29
N ILE A 150 -0.41 24.07 4.44
CA ILE A 150 0.30 23.89 5.71
C ILE A 150 0.41 25.24 6.39
N VAL A 151 -0.06 25.27 7.63
CA VAL A 151 -0.07 26.48 8.45
C VAL A 151 0.90 26.34 9.61
N PHE A 152 1.52 27.46 9.97
CA PHE A 152 2.50 27.56 11.04
C PHE A 152 1.89 28.29 12.22
N VAL A 153 2.08 27.76 13.42
CA VAL A 153 1.71 28.41 14.69
C VAL A 153 2.85 28.31 15.68
N LYS A 154 2.84 29.16 16.71
CA LYS A 154 3.79 29.02 17.83
C LYS A 154 3.59 27.66 18.49
N LYS A 155 4.68 27.05 18.93
CA LYS A 155 4.68 25.73 19.57
C LYS A 155 3.67 25.67 20.73
N GLY A 156 2.88 24.60 20.74
CA GLY A 156 1.84 24.33 21.74
C GLY A 156 0.52 25.07 21.50
N GLN A 157 0.44 25.93 20.48
CA GLN A 157 -0.80 26.57 20.09
C GLN A 157 -1.56 25.74 19.04
N ILE A 158 -2.88 25.88 19.02
CA ILE A 158 -3.73 25.30 17.98
C ILE A 158 -4.14 26.43 17.03
N PRO A 159 -4.14 26.22 15.70
CA PRO A 159 -4.60 27.24 14.77
C PRO A 159 -6.07 27.59 15.02
N ASN A 160 -6.37 28.89 15.03
CA ASN A 160 -7.74 29.39 15.10
C ASN A 160 -8.37 29.31 13.70
N TRP A 161 -8.99 28.17 13.41
CA TRP A 161 -9.60 27.88 12.11
C TRP A 161 -10.85 28.72 11.81
N THR A 162 -11.53 29.23 12.84
CA THR A 162 -12.81 29.92 12.71
C THR A 162 -12.67 31.42 12.47
N GLU A 163 -11.47 31.97 12.66
CA GLU A 163 -11.23 33.41 12.52
C GLU A 163 -11.22 33.82 11.05
N LYS A 164 -12.16 34.70 10.69
CA LYS A 164 -12.31 35.23 9.33
C LYS A 164 -11.40 36.44 9.10
N ASP A 165 -11.12 37.19 10.16
CA ASP A 165 -10.24 38.35 10.12
C ASP A 165 -8.77 37.89 10.04
N SER A 166 -8.13 38.11 8.88
CA SER A 166 -6.75 37.70 8.64
C SER A 166 -5.76 38.32 9.64
N THR A 167 -6.08 39.48 10.21
CA THR A 167 -5.23 40.15 11.20
C THR A 167 -5.28 39.52 12.58
N LYS A 168 -6.32 38.72 12.85
CA LYS A 168 -6.54 38.00 14.12
C LYS A 168 -6.19 36.52 14.03
N LYS A 169 -5.83 36.03 12.84
CA LYS A 169 -5.33 34.66 12.68
C LYS A 169 -4.03 34.52 13.45
N ASN A 170 -3.95 33.49 14.28
CA ASN A 170 -2.72 33.12 14.99
C ASN A 170 -1.82 32.18 14.18
N HIS A 171 -2.06 32.06 12.87
CA HIS A 171 -1.34 31.16 11.98
C HIS A 171 -0.94 31.84 10.67
N THR A 172 0.16 31.38 10.10
CA THR A 172 0.67 31.83 8.81
C THR A 172 0.62 30.67 7.81
N GLU A 173 0.13 30.91 6.59
CA GLU A 173 0.10 29.90 5.53
C GLU A 173 1.27 30.14 4.57
N ILE A 174 2.25 29.23 4.56
CA ILE A 174 3.45 29.40 3.72
C ILE A 174 3.51 28.35 2.61
N PHE A 175 3.02 27.14 2.89
CA PHE A 175 3.00 26.07 1.89
C PHE A 175 1.58 25.77 1.44
N SER A 176 1.40 25.66 0.13
CA SER A 176 0.21 25.08 -0.49
C SER A 176 0.49 23.64 -0.91
N ILE A 177 -0.58 22.88 -1.06
CA ILE A 177 -0.54 21.58 -1.73
C ILE A 177 -0.67 21.83 -3.23
N LYS A 178 0.24 21.24 -4.03
CA LYS A 178 0.20 21.26 -5.49
C LYS A 178 -1.19 20.87 -5.99
N SER A 179 -1.67 21.55 -7.03
CA SER A 179 -3.04 21.37 -7.57
C SER A 179 -3.40 19.90 -7.88
N ASN A 180 -2.46 19.13 -8.44
CA ASN A 180 -2.66 17.72 -8.75
C ASN A 180 -2.90 16.86 -7.49
N ALA A 181 -2.18 17.13 -6.40
CA ALA A 181 -2.35 16.47 -5.11
C ALA A 181 -3.60 16.97 -4.38
N ALA A 182 -3.85 18.29 -4.41
CA ALA A 182 -5.02 18.91 -3.80
C ALA A 182 -6.34 18.40 -4.39
N SER A 183 -6.36 18.04 -5.67
CA SER A 183 -7.54 17.46 -6.32
C SER A 183 -7.87 16.03 -5.85
N LYS A 184 -6.89 15.32 -5.29
CA LYS A 184 -7.02 13.97 -4.73
C LYS A 184 -7.35 14.03 -3.24
N LEU A 185 -6.74 14.96 -2.52
CA LEU A 185 -7.10 15.29 -1.15
C LEU A 185 -8.48 15.99 -1.12
N GLY A 186 -9.22 15.87 -0.01
CA GLY A 186 -10.58 16.41 0.09
C GLY A 186 -11.67 15.56 -0.56
N ARG A 187 -11.35 14.77 -1.60
CA ARG A 187 -12.26 13.70 -2.08
C ARG A 187 -12.47 12.69 -0.97
N ASP A 188 -13.71 12.25 -0.79
CA ASP A 188 -14.09 11.25 0.21
C ASP A 188 -13.62 11.55 1.64
N LYS A 189 -13.38 12.83 1.99
CA LYS A 189 -12.86 13.27 3.30
C LYS A 189 -11.45 12.76 3.62
N GLN A 190 -10.63 12.58 2.59
CA GLN A 190 -9.21 12.25 2.70
C GLN A 190 -8.39 13.49 3.06
N GLN A 191 -7.47 13.34 4.01
CA GLN A 191 -6.62 14.43 4.48
C GLN A 191 -5.23 13.95 4.90
N LEU A 192 -4.29 14.90 4.98
CA LEU A 192 -2.99 14.63 5.56
C LEU A 192 -3.09 14.61 7.08
N VAL A 193 -2.37 13.66 7.68
CA VAL A 193 -2.28 13.52 9.14
C VAL A 193 -0.83 13.29 9.55
N ASN A 194 -0.56 13.51 10.83
CA ASN A 194 0.74 13.21 11.43
C ASN A 194 1.21 11.78 11.09
N ALA A 195 2.49 11.61 10.77
CA ALA A 195 3.01 10.31 10.35
C ALA A 195 3.10 9.29 11.51
N ASP A 196 3.52 9.76 12.68
CA ASP A 196 3.80 8.91 13.85
C ASP A 196 2.58 8.79 14.78
N LYS A 197 1.79 9.86 14.90
CA LYS A 197 0.62 10.02 15.78
C LYS A 197 -0.59 10.53 14.98
N PRO A 198 -1.14 9.74 14.05
CA PRO A 198 -2.15 10.19 13.09
C PRO A 198 -3.53 10.49 13.73
N THR A 199 -3.72 10.15 15.00
CA THR A 199 -4.96 10.40 15.74
C THR A 199 -4.68 11.06 17.09
N ILE A 200 -5.65 11.82 17.58
CA ILE A 200 -5.64 12.46 18.88
C ILE A 200 -6.98 12.23 19.58
N GLU A 201 -6.95 11.96 20.89
CA GLU A 201 -8.15 11.80 21.70
C GLU A 201 -8.89 13.15 21.82
N ASP A 202 -10.21 13.14 21.67
CA ASP A 202 -11.03 14.32 21.88
C ASP A 202 -11.07 14.67 23.38
N LYS A 203 -10.51 15.83 23.75
CA LYS A 203 -10.49 16.32 25.13
C LYS A 203 -11.89 16.42 25.76
N LYS A 204 -12.93 16.65 24.95
CA LYS A 204 -14.32 16.76 25.43
C LYS A 204 -15.02 15.40 25.51
N ASN A 205 -14.55 14.40 24.76
CA ASN A 205 -15.15 13.08 24.71
C ASN A 205 -14.08 12.01 24.50
N LYS A 206 -13.61 11.42 25.61
CA LYS A 206 -12.54 10.40 25.62
C LYS A 206 -12.81 9.18 24.74
N ASN A 207 -14.07 8.91 24.42
CA ASN A 207 -14.45 7.79 23.55
C ASN A 207 -14.38 8.13 22.05
N ARG A 208 -13.96 9.35 21.70
CA ARG A 208 -13.81 9.79 20.31
C ARG A 208 -12.34 10.07 20.00
N MET A 209 -11.90 9.51 18.87
CA MET A 209 -10.63 9.84 18.25
C MET A 209 -10.88 10.83 17.12
N ASN A 210 -10.03 11.84 17.02
CA ASN A 210 -9.96 12.75 15.89
C ASN A 210 -8.68 12.48 15.10
N LEU A 211 -8.65 12.92 13.84
CA LEU A 211 -7.42 12.92 13.04
C LEU A 211 -6.50 14.06 13.49
N SER A 212 -5.21 13.74 13.66
CA SER A 212 -4.20 14.72 14.05
C SER A 212 -3.67 15.41 12.80
N SER A 213 -4.07 16.66 12.57
CA SER A 213 -3.52 17.48 11.48
C SER A 213 -2.17 18.11 11.80
N MET A 214 -1.67 17.97 13.03
CA MET A 214 -0.35 18.47 13.43
C MET A 214 0.74 17.62 12.76
N LEU A 215 1.47 18.15 11.79
CA LEU A 215 2.47 17.39 11.02
C LEU A 215 3.86 17.47 11.64
N ASP A 216 4.60 16.37 11.54
CA ASP A 216 6.01 16.36 11.95
C ASP A 216 6.88 16.97 10.86
N TYR A 217 7.94 17.64 11.28
CA TYR A 217 8.93 18.19 10.36
C TYR A 217 10.36 18.10 10.89
N GLU A 218 11.29 18.06 9.94
CA GLU A 218 12.73 18.14 10.16
C GLU A 218 13.33 19.28 9.33
N ILE A 219 14.35 19.91 9.87
CA ILE A 219 15.17 20.90 9.16
C ILE A 219 16.53 20.26 8.87
N LYS A 220 16.96 20.28 7.61
CA LYS A 220 18.26 19.77 7.16
C LYS A 220 18.99 20.83 6.32
N ASN A 221 20.28 20.58 6.08
CA ASN A 221 21.09 21.33 5.12
C ASN A 221 21.09 22.85 5.36
N VAL A 222 21.14 23.27 6.62
CA VAL A 222 21.17 24.70 7.01
C VAL A 222 22.51 25.31 6.56
N LYS A 223 22.46 26.25 5.62
CA LYS A 223 23.61 27.03 5.16
C LYS A 223 23.38 28.50 5.50
N LYS A 224 24.38 29.12 6.12
CA LYS A 224 24.42 30.56 6.35
C LYS A 224 25.36 31.15 5.31
N ASN A 225 24.84 32.01 4.45
CA ASN A 225 25.58 32.63 3.36
C ASN A 225 26.17 33.97 3.81
N SER A 226 27.24 34.41 3.15
CA SER A 226 27.94 35.66 3.45
C SER A 226 27.06 36.91 3.26
N ASP A 227 26.01 36.81 2.44
CA ASP A 227 25.03 37.87 2.20
C ASP A 227 23.93 37.93 3.28
N LYS A 228 24.15 37.27 4.43
CA LYS A 228 23.20 37.12 5.54
C LYS A 228 21.93 36.35 5.15
N SER A 229 21.92 35.63 4.03
CA SER A 229 20.84 34.69 3.74
C SER A 229 21.04 33.36 4.48
N VAL A 230 19.93 32.71 4.79
CA VAL A 230 19.88 31.37 5.37
C VAL A 230 19.10 30.48 4.43
N GLU A 231 19.74 29.41 3.98
CA GLU A 231 19.12 28.35 3.20
C GLU A 231 18.93 27.12 4.05
N PHE A 232 17.81 26.43 3.91
CA PHE A 232 17.59 25.13 4.54
C PHE A 232 16.54 24.32 3.81
N GLU A 233 16.54 23.02 4.10
CA GLU A 233 15.52 22.09 3.64
C GLU A 233 14.58 21.77 4.79
N ILE A 234 13.28 21.96 4.57
CA ILE A 234 12.24 21.47 5.48
C ILE A 234 11.64 20.19 4.90
N ILE A 235 11.63 19.15 5.70
CA ILE A 235 11.06 17.84 5.38
C ILE A 235 9.80 17.69 6.22
N VAL A 236 8.63 17.76 5.59
CA VAL A 236 7.34 17.56 6.27
C VAL A 236 6.90 16.12 6.07
N LYS A 237 6.67 15.39 7.16
CA LYS A 237 6.25 13.97 7.14
C LYS A 237 4.76 13.86 7.40
N TYR A 238 4.09 12.99 6.66
CA TYR A 238 2.65 12.79 6.77
C TYR A 238 2.21 11.39 6.36
N LYS A 239 1.01 11.04 6.81
CA LYS A 239 0.20 9.93 6.30
C LYS A 239 -1.08 10.45 5.66
N VAL A 240 -1.80 9.58 4.97
CA VAL A 240 -3.13 9.88 4.43
C VAL A 240 -4.16 9.18 5.30
N ALA A 241 -5.24 9.88 5.63
CA ALA A 241 -6.34 9.28 6.36
C ALA A 241 -7.70 9.74 5.82
N THR A 242 -8.68 8.84 5.88
CA THR A 242 -10.08 9.12 5.60
C THR A 242 -10.84 9.32 6.91
N PHE A 243 -11.48 10.48 7.04
CA PHE A 243 -12.33 10.76 8.19
C PHE A 243 -13.64 9.97 8.12
N VAL A 244 -13.82 9.06 9.07
CA VAL A 244 -15.07 8.31 9.27
C VAL A 244 -15.86 8.93 10.43
N PRO A 245 -17.03 9.55 10.18
CA PRO A 245 -17.87 10.09 11.25
C PRO A 245 -18.32 8.98 12.22
N ARG A 246 -18.09 9.19 13.52
CA ARG A 246 -18.50 8.26 14.61
C ARG A 246 -17.93 6.84 14.49
N GLY A 247 -16.88 6.64 13.69
CA GLY A 247 -16.23 5.35 13.49
C GLY A 247 -14.71 5.43 13.62
N LYS A 248 -14.05 4.29 13.43
CA LYS A 248 -12.59 4.24 13.36
C LYS A 248 -12.14 4.82 12.03
N HIS A 249 -11.28 5.83 12.07
CA HIS A 249 -10.69 6.40 10.87
C HIS A 249 -9.84 5.36 10.13
N VAL A 250 -9.78 5.47 8.81
CA VAL A 250 -8.90 4.63 7.97
C VAL A 250 -7.64 5.43 7.70
N ILE A 251 -6.48 4.86 7.97
CA ILE A 251 -5.19 5.55 7.93
C ILE A 251 -4.23 4.68 7.14
N SER A 252 -3.45 5.29 6.25
CA SER A 252 -2.42 4.57 5.51
C SER A 252 -1.38 3.96 6.45
N ASN A 253 -0.97 2.75 6.13
CA ASN A 253 0.22 2.13 6.72
C ASN A 253 1.48 2.84 6.21
N GLU A 254 1.45 3.29 4.96
CA GLU A 254 2.53 4.03 4.30
C GLU A 254 2.62 5.47 4.80
N SER A 255 3.85 5.92 5.11
CA SER A 255 4.18 7.32 5.39
C SER A 255 4.90 7.95 4.19
N ASN A 256 4.66 9.23 3.95
CA ASN A 256 5.35 10.01 2.93
C ASN A 256 5.92 11.30 3.49
N GLN A 257 6.68 11.99 2.64
CA GLN A 257 7.24 13.28 2.96
C GLN A 257 7.26 14.21 1.76
N SER A 258 7.32 15.49 2.05
CA SER A 258 7.61 16.54 1.08
C SER A 258 8.84 17.32 1.52
N ILE A 259 9.78 17.50 0.60
CA ILE A 259 11.01 18.27 0.84
C ILE A 259 10.88 19.63 0.14
N LEU A 260 11.00 20.71 0.91
CA LEU A 260 10.99 22.08 0.39
C LEU A 260 12.34 22.74 0.69
N LYS A 261 12.90 23.39 -0.33
CA LYS A 261 14.10 24.22 -0.21
C LYS A 261 13.68 25.66 0.02
N LEU A 262 14.14 26.25 1.10
CA LEU A 262 13.83 27.64 1.45
C LEU A 262 15.11 28.46 1.50
N SER A 263 15.03 29.70 1.03
CA SER A 263 16.09 30.69 1.14
C SER A 263 15.48 31.98 1.68
N PHE A 264 16.00 32.44 2.81
CA PHE A 264 15.58 33.68 3.45
C PHE A 264 16.74 34.65 3.44
N LYS A 265 16.55 35.83 2.87
CA LYS A 265 17.53 36.91 2.95
C LYS A 265 17.20 37.82 4.13
N LYS A 266 18.20 38.20 4.91
CA LYS A 266 18.06 39.17 5.99
C LYS A 266 18.07 40.61 5.48
#